data_AF-A0A2S8NQE1-F1
#
_entry.id   AF-A0A2S8NQE1-F1
#
_cell.length_a   1.000
_cell.length_b   1.000
_cell.length_c   1.000
_cell.angle_alpha   90.00
_cell.angle_beta   90.00
_cell.angle_gamma   90.00
#
_symmetry.space_group_name_H-M   'P 1'
#
loop_
_entity.id
_entity.type
_entity.pdbx_description
1 polymer ?
#
loop_
_entity_poly.entity_id
_entity_poly.type
_entity_poly.pdbx_seq_one_letter_code
_entity_poly.pdbx_strand_id
1 'polypeptide(L)'
;MDWSTNDLTKIITLTSLPYSEEAVDKPADPARVLAVMNVLNGTNFTIDDVEVIVEDNNNYKIIAKEGGNFTGELEIISEAVTFDQVYPVVNLGNVYLASDIYNNWKKDPTGSTLIIAAALMEFSGDRNHFSAFYSQAIMQAFMQGGILDINIYDQLNGTFYLSGSVPNIFNDSNVTFKFHVILDHRKYLNYNNEKPKNMEQIKVTLNETYTGNNLNDIRYAVVKQLLGQSFAEQYKDLWYDELLVDKPYNPDKKEIVFRAKPGSKILASSDKMASILTKQPFYQIIATLQ
;
A
#
# COMPACT_ATOMS: atom_id res chain seq x y z
N MET A 1 -2.99 7.75 19.94
CA MET A 1 -2.96 6.38 20.48
C MET A 1 -2.66 6.51 21.96
N ASP A 2 -3.44 5.88 22.82
CA ASP A 2 -3.08 5.74 24.23
C ASP A 2 -2.14 4.53 24.32
N TRP A 3 -0.87 4.78 24.69
CA TRP A 3 0.13 3.74 24.81
C TRP A 3 -0.04 2.99 26.14
N SER A 4 0.01 1.66 26.10
CA SER A 4 -0.04 0.83 27.33
C SER A 4 1.27 0.86 28.12
N THR A 5 2.35 1.38 27.53
CA THR A 5 3.67 1.56 28.15
C THR A 5 4.45 2.64 27.40
N ASN A 6 5.44 3.24 28.05
CA ASN A 6 6.28 4.30 27.50
C ASN A 6 7.72 3.80 27.22
N ASP A 7 7.96 2.51 27.38
CA ASP A 7 9.25 1.86 27.20
C ASP A 7 9.36 1.35 25.75
N LEU A 8 10.28 1.93 24.98
CA LEU A 8 10.44 1.62 23.56
C LEU A 8 10.70 0.12 23.32
N THR A 9 11.42 -0.56 24.21
CA THR A 9 11.77 -1.97 24.07
C THR A 9 10.56 -2.92 24.18
N LYS A 10 9.46 -2.43 24.76
CA LYS A 10 8.19 -3.16 24.87
C LYS A 10 7.21 -2.79 23.76
N ILE A 11 7.43 -1.66 23.10
CA ILE A 11 6.57 -1.16 22.01
C ILE A 11 7.09 -1.65 20.66
N ILE A 12 8.40 -1.58 20.44
CA ILE A 12 9.06 -2.01 19.21
C ILE A 12 9.58 -3.43 19.41
N THR A 13 8.89 -4.41 18.81
CA THR A 13 9.18 -5.84 18.95
C THR A 13 9.81 -6.45 17.71
N LEU A 14 9.59 -5.86 16.53
CA LEU A 14 10.29 -6.20 15.30
C LEU A 14 11.45 -5.23 15.18
N THR A 15 12.68 -5.75 15.16
CA THR A 15 13.92 -4.96 15.15
C THR A 15 14.84 -5.28 13.97
N SER A 16 14.41 -6.13 13.04
CA SER A 16 15.16 -6.45 11.83
C SER A 16 14.68 -5.58 10.67
N LEU A 17 15.61 -4.90 10.00
CA LEU A 17 15.33 -4.05 8.85
C LEU A 17 16.26 -4.41 7.68
N PRO A 18 15.73 -4.85 6.53
CA PRO A 18 16.56 -5.08 5.36
C PRO A 18 17.22 -3.82 4.84
N TYR A 19 18.40 -3.97 4.23
CA TYR A 19 19.12 -2.89 3.57
C TYR A 19 18.21 -2.16 2.56
N SER A 20 18.36 -0.85 2.46
CA SER A 20 17.53 -0.07 1.53
C SER A 20 17.84 -0.43 0.08
N GLU A 21 16.79 -0.54 -0.74
CA GLU A 21 16.91 -0.84 -2.18
C GLU A 21 17.80 0.16 -2.94
N GLU A 22 17.82 1.43 -2.48
CA GLU A 22 18.55 2.53 -3.10
C GLU A 22 20.04 2.57 -2.72
N ALA A 23 20.43 1.75 -1.74
CA ALA A 23 21.72 1.88 -1.06
C ALA A 23 22.17 0.52 -0.50
N VAL A 24 22.31 -0.49 -1.37
CA VAL A 24 23.08 -1.69 -1.04
C VAL A 24 24.47 -1.22 -0.57
N ASP A 25 24.87 -1.61 0.65
CA ASP A 25 26.10 -1.19 1.35
C ASP A 25 26.15 0.26 1.87
N LYS A 26 25.01 0.96 1.99
CA LYS A 26 24.92 2.25 2.67
C LYS A 26 23.73 2.31 3.64
N PRO A 27 23.86 3.06 4.75
CA PRO A 27 22.76 3.21 5.68
C PRO A 27 21.63 4.04 5.04
N ALA A 28 20.41 3.55 5.21
CA ALA A 28 19.15 4.22 4.91
C ALA A 28 19.03 5.53 5.69
N ASP A 29 18.32 6.49 5.12
CA ASP A 29 17.95 7.73 5.81
C ASP A 29 17.24 7.42 7.15
N PRO A 30 17.70 7.96 8.29
CA PRO A 30 17.03 7.84 9.60
C PRO A 30 15.52 8.09 9.57
N ALA A 31 15.05 9.03 8.74
CA ALA A 31 13.61 9.28 8.58
C ALA A 31 12.87 8.10 7.94
N ARG A 32 13.51 7.43 6.97
CA ARG A 32 12.98 6.21 6.35
C ARG A 32 12.96 5.05 7.34
N VAL A 33 14.03 4.88 8.12
CA VAL A 33 14.12 3.85 9.17
C VAL A 33 12.95 4.02 10.16
N LEU A 34 12.74 5.23 10.68
CA LEU A 34 11.63 5.51 11.60
C LEU A 34 10.26 5.21 10.97
N ALA A 35 10.04 5.62 9.71
CA ALA A 35 8.79 5.35 9.00
C ALA A 35 8.54 3.84 8.83
N VAL A 36 9.57 3.08 8.48
CA VAL A 36 9.47 1.63 8.32
C VAL A 36 9.22 0.94 9.66
N MET A 37 9.94 1.33 10.71
CA MET A 37 9.76 0.78 12.05
C MET A 37 8.35 1.06 12.59
N ASN A 38 7.80 2.23 12.28
CA ASN A 38 6.42 2.56 12.58
C ASN A 38 5.42 1.62 11.91
N VAL A 39 5.62 1.35 10.62
CA VAL A 39 4.75 0.44 9.88
C VAL A 39 4.87 -0.99 10.41
N LEU A 40 6.08 -1.48 10.69
CA LEU A 40 6.32 -2.82 11.20
C LEU A 40 5.65 -3.08 12.56
N ASN A 41 5.74 -2.11 13.46
CA ASN A 41 5.29 -2.28 14.84
C ASN A 41 3.89 -1.70 15.09
N GLY A 42 3.23 -1.16 14.05
CA GLY A 42 1.93 -0.51 14.19
C GLY A 42 1.97 0.75 15.07
N THR A 43 3.09 1.48 15.01
CA THR A 43 3.36 2.67 15.84
C THR A 43 3.32 3.95 15.00
N ASN A 44 3.42 5.10 15.65
CA ASN A 44 3.46 6.40 14.98
C ASN A 44 4.41 7.38 15.69
N PHE A 45 5.62 6.91 15.98
CA PHE A 45 6.70 7.72 16.53
C PHE A 45 7.10 8.82 15.53
N THR A 46 7.36 10.01 16.05
CA THR A 46 7.85 11.15 15.29
C THR A 46 9.30 11.46 15.66
N ILE A 47 9.91 12.38 14.91
CA ILE A 47 11.24 12.91 15.25
C ILE A 47 11.25 13.64 16.60
N ASP A 48 10.09 14.01 17.15
CA ASP A 48 9.98 14.63 18.47
C ASP A 48 9.92 13.60 19.59
N ASP A 49 9.58 12.35 19.27
CA ASP A 49 9.48 11.25 20.24
C ASP A 49 10.81 10.49 20.38
N VAL A 50 11.48 10.24 19.25
CA VAL A 50 12.68 9.41 19.17
C VAL A 50 13.71 9.99 18.21
N GLU A 51 14.97 9.64 18.44
CA GLU A 51 16.09 9.88 17.55
C GLU A 51 16.54 8.55 16.93
N VAL A 52 16.85 8.57 15.63
CA VAL A 52 17.40 7.40 14.92
C VAL A 52 18.84 7.70 14.53
N ILE A 53 19.77 6.94 15.08
CA ILE A 53 21.22 7.11 14.89
C ILE A 53 21.75 5.98 14.02
N VAL A 54 22.62 6.29 13.06
CA VAL A 54 23.33 5.30 12.25
C VAL A 54 24.58 4.84 12.99
N GLU A 55 24.77 3.53 13.11
CA GLU A 55 25.95 2.93 13.75
C GLU A 55 26.97 2.42 12.70
N ASP A 56 28.22 2.21 13.11
CA ASP A 56 29.36 1.87 12.24
C ASP A 56 29.18 0.57 11.43
N ASN A 57 28.23 -0.29 11.81
CA ASN A 57 27.92 -1.56 11.14
C ASN A 57 26.74 -1.47 10.15
N ASN A 58 26.30 -0.26 9.79
CA ASN A 58 25.03 0.00 9.08
C ASN A 58 23.77 -0.41 9.85
N ASN A 59 23.89 -0.78 11.13
CA ASN A 59 22.76 -0.90 12.05
C ASN A 59 22.28 0.50 12.44
N TYR A 60 21.10 0.56 13.06
CA TYR A 60 20.58 1.81 13.61
C TYR A 60 20.24 1.65 15.07
N LYS A 61 20.19 2.76 15.77
CA LYS A 61 19.71 2.80 17.14
C LYS A 61 18.54 3.78 17.21
N ILE A 62 17.41 3.32 17.74
CA ILE A 62 16.27 4.18 18.07
C ILE A 62 16.35 4.49 19.57
N ILE A 63 16.48 5.77 19.90
CA ILE A 63 16.62 6.25 21.27
C ILE A 63 15.46 7.20 21.58
N ALA A 64 14.82 7.04 22.74
CA ALA A 64 13.84 8.01 23.19
C ALA A 64 14.49 9.39 23.42
N LYS A 65 13.85 10.47 22.96
CA LYS A 65 14.38 11.82 23.18
C LYS A 65 14.37 12.19 24.66
N GLU A 66 15.44 12.87 25.09
CA GLU A 66 15.54 13.39 26.46
C GLU A 66 14.40 14.37 26.75
N GLY A 67 13.72 14.20 27.89
CA GLY A 67 12.56 15.01 28.28
C GLY A 67 11.26 14.70 27.51
N GLY A 68 11.27 13.69 26.63
CA GLY A 68 10.09 13.22 25.91
C GLY A 68 9.17 12.31 26.74
N ASN A 69 8.13 11.78 26.09
CA ASN A 69 7.14 10.90 26.72
C ASN A 69 7.58 9.42 26.80
N PHE A 70 8.68 9.06 26.15
CA PHE A 70 9.17 7.69 26.03
C PHE A 70 10.52 7.51 26.73
N THR A 71 10.89 6.26 26.96
CA THR A 71 12.16 5.85 27.59
C THR A 71 12.73 4.63 26.89
N GLY A 72 14.04 4.43 27.04
CA GLY A 72 14.75 3.29 26.50
C GLY A 72 15.40 3.56 25.15
N GLU A 73 16.14 2.55 24.70
CA GLU A 73 16.84 2.51 23.43
C GLU A 73 16.80 1.09 22.90
N LEU A 74 16.84 0.94 21.59
CA LEU A 74 16.90 -0.36 20.93
C LEU A 74 17.75 -0.29 19.67
N GLU A 75 18.41 -1.39 19.37
CA GLU A 75 19.14 -1.59 18.13
C GLU A 75 18.19 -2.13 17.05
N ILE A 76 18.35 -1.60 15.84
CA ILE A 76 17.74 -2.08 14.61
C ILE A 76 18.85 -2.74 13.80
N ILE A 77 18.71 -4.05 13.62
CA ILE A 77 19.70 -4.88 12.95
C ILE A 77 19.43 -4.84 11.45
N SER A 78 20.44 -4.43 10.69
CA SER A 78 20.40 -4.44 9.24
C SER A 78 20.64 -5.85 8.70
N GLU A 79 19.56 -6.60 8.47
CA GLU A 79 19.63 -7.98 7.99
C GLU A 79 18.52 -8.30 6.98
N ALA A 80 18.80 -9.26 6.11
CA ALA A 80 17.80 -9.76 5.16
C ALA A 80 16.62 -10.40 5.91
N VAL A 81 15.41 -10.10 5.47
CA VAL A 81 14.17 -10.68 6.01
C VAL A 81 13.64 -11.80 5.14
N THR A 82 12.68 -12.56 5.63
CA THR A 82 11.96 -13.58 4.86
C THR A 82 10.61 -13.06 4.37
N PHE A 83 10.07 -13.68 3.33
CA PHE A 83 8.76 -13.28 2.76
C PHE A 83 7.61 -13.33 3.77
N ASP A 84 7.61 -14.26 4.74
CA ASP A 84 6.59 -14.35 5.79
C ASP A 84 6.69 -13.22 6.83
N GLN A 85 7.90 -12.67 7.06
CA GLN A 85 8.07 -11.45 7.84
C GLN A 85 7.54 -10.23 7.09
N VAL A 86 7.67 -10.22 5.77
CA VAL A 86 7.18 -9.12 4.92
C VAL A 86 5.66 -9.17 4.74
N TYR A 87 5.12 -10.38 4.67
CA TYR A 87 3.73 -10.68 4.39
C TYR A 87 3.08 -11.54 5.48
N PRO A 88 2.94 -11.01 6.71
CA PRO A 88 2.34 -11.75 7.82
C PRO A 88 0.87 -12.09 7.57
N VAL A 89 0.15 -11.29 6.76
CA VAL A 89 -1.24 -11.51 6.38
C VAL A 89 -1.31 -12.25 5.04
N VAL A 90 -1.40 -13.57 5.12
CA VAL A 90 -1.47 -14.46 3.95
C VAL A 90 -2.90 -14.69 3.43
N ASN A 91 -3.93 -14.44 4.24
CA ASN A 91 -5.31 -14.49 3.77
C ASN A 91 -5.72 -13.11 3.26
N LEU A 92 -5.80 -12.96 1.94
CA LEU A 92 -6.19 -11.70 1.30
C LEU A 92 -7.71 -11.47 1.32
N GLY A 93 -8.49 -12.51 1.63
CA GLY A 93 -9.95 -12.48 1.57
C GLY A 93 -10.44 -12.34 0.12
N ASN A 94 -11.36 -11.41 -0.11
CA ASN A 94 -11.86 -11.12 -1.45
C ASN A 94 -10.88 -10.23 -2.23
N VAL A 95 -10.50 -10.68 -3.42
CA VAL A 95 -9.73 -9.90 -4.39
C VAL A 95 -10.63 -9.54 -5.56
N TYR A 96 -10.64 -8.27 -5.93
CA TYR A 96 -11.57 -7.73 -6.91
C TYR A 96 -10.85 -7.52 -8.24
N LEU A 97 -11.11 -8.39 -9.22
CA LEU A 97 -10.43 -8.38 -10.51
C LEU A 97 -11.36 -7.92 -11.63
N ALA A 98 -10.78 -7.33 -12.67
CA ALA A 98 -11.51 -7.17 -13.92
C ALA A 98 -11.60 -8.54 -14.61
N SER A 99 -12.77 -8.88 -15.18
CA SER A 99 -12.96 -10.16 -15.88
C SER A 99 -11.93 -10.38 -16.97
N ASP A 100 -11.51 -9.33 -17.67
CA ASP A 100 -10.48 -9.44 -18.72
C ASP A 100 -9.15 -9.99 -18.18
N ILE A 101 -8.73 -9.57 -16.98
CA ILE A 101 -7.48 -10.07 -16.35
C ILE A 101 -7.63 -11.56 -16.06
N TYR A 102 -8.74 -11.95 -15.43
CA TYR A 102 -9.02 -13.35 -15.10
C TYR A 102 -9.15 -14.23 -16.34
N ASN A 103 -9.90 -13.78 -17.35
CA ASN A 103 -10.16 -14.54 -18.57
C ASN A 103 -8.89 -14.70 -19.43
N ASN A 104 -8.05 -13.67 -19.49
CA ASN A 104 -6.76 -13.76 -20.18
C ASN A 104 -5.83 -14.77 -19.49
N TRP A 105 -5.72 -14.70 -18.16
CA TRP A 105 -4.96 -15.70 -17.40
C TRP A 105 -5.53 -17.11 -17.56
N LYS A 106 -6.85 -17.28 -17.50
CA LYS A 106 -7.47 -18.61 -17.67
C LYS A 106 -7.18 -19.22 -19.05
N LYS A 107 -7.10 -18.38 -20.09
CA LYS A 107 -6.82 -18.80 -21.48
C LYS A 107 -5.34 -19.10 -21.70
N ASP A 108 -4.46 -18.32 -21.11
CA ASP A 108 -3.01 -18.47 -21.21
C ASP A 108 -2.36 -18.16 -19.84
N PRO A 109 -2.34 -19.14 -18.92
CA PRO A 109 -1.84 -18.92 -17.56
C PRO A 109 -0.38 -18.46 -17.59
N THR A 110 0.47 -19.18 -18.33
CA THR A 110 1.91 -18.91 -18.43
C THR A 110 2.21 -17.53 -19.02
N GLY A 111 1.52 -17.15 -20.11
CA GLY A 111 1.74 -15.85 -20.76
C GLY A 111 1.17 -14.66 -19.98
N SER A 112 0.24 -14.90 -19.04
CA SER A 112 -0.44 -13.86 -18.28
C SER A 112 -0.08 -13.81 -16.79
N THR A 113 0.81 -14.69 -16.30
CA THR A 113 1.16 -14.79 -14.87
C THR A 113 1.56 -13.42 -14.29
N LEU A 114 2.41 -12.66 -14.99
CA LEU A 114 2.85 -11.34 -14.51
C LEU A 114 1.71 -10.33 -14.40
N ILE A 115 0.73 -10.40 -15.30
CA ILE A 115 -0.44 -9.49 -15.31
C ILE A 115 -1.32 -9.77 -14.10
N ILE A 116 -1.66 -11.04 -13.86
CA ILE A 116 -2.51 -11.41 -12.73
C ILE A 116 -1.76 -11.26 -11.40
N ALA A 117 -0.45 -11.53 -11.35
CA ALA A 117 0.39 -11.27 -10.19
C ALA A 117 0.40 -9.79 -9.84
N ALA A 118 0.59 -8.90 -10.82
CA ALA A 118 0.55 -7.45 -10.59
C ALA A 118 -0.78 -7.02 -9.96
N ALA A 119 -1.92 -7.58 -10.40
CA ALA A 119 -3.22 -7.29 -9.80
C ALA A 119 -3.34 -7.85 -8.36
N LEU A 120 -2.87 -9.08 -8.10
CA LEU A 120 -2.90 -9.69 -6.76
C LEU A 120 -1.97 -8.98 -5.77
N MET A 121 -0.86 -8.44 -6.26
CA MET A 121 0.12 -7.69 -5.46
C MET A 121 -0.43 -6.39 -4.90
N GLU A 122 -1.44 -5.78 -5.55
CA GLU A 122 -2.15 -4.63 -4.99
C GLU A 122 -2.86 -5.00 -3.67
N PHE A 123 -3.42 -6.22 -3.60
CA PHE A 123 -4.10 -6.71 -2.40
C PHE A 123 -3.12 -7.21 -1.34
N SER A 124 -2.04 -7.88 -1.74
CA SER A 124 -1.01 -8.30 -0.79
C SER A 124 -0.32 -7.09 -0.14
N GLY A 125 0.00 -6.06 -0.92
CA GLY A 125 0.58 -4.81 -0.41
C GLY A 125 -0.39 -4.01 0.46
N ASP A 126 -1.68 -3.99 0.11
CA ASP A 126 -2.70 -3.39 0.96
C ASP A 126 -2.82 -4.09 2.32
N ARG A 127 -2.76 -5.43 2.36
CA ARG A 127 -2.84 -6.18 3.62
C ARG A 127 -1.54 -6.19 4.41
N ASN A 128 -0.42 -5.87 3.75
CA ASN A 128 0.92 -5.96 4.30
C ASN A 128 1.72 -4.70 3.93
N HIS A 129 1.42 -3.58 4.57
CA HIS A 129 1.98 -2.26 4.21
C HIS A 129 3.51 -2.22 4.20
N PHE A 130 4.18 -3.07 4.98
CA PHE A 130 5.64 -3.15 4.98
C PHE A 130 6.22 -3.55 3.61
N SER A 131 5.50 -4.34 2.81
CA SER A 131 5.97 -4.76 1.49
C SER A 131 6.11 -3.59 0.51
N ALA A 132 5.43 -2.46 0.74
CA ALA A 132 5.54 -1.29 -0.13
C ALA A 132 6.96 -0.70 -0.16
N PHE A 133 7.71 -0.83 0.93
CA PHE A 133 9.10 -0.34 1.02
C PHE A 133 10.11 -1.18 0.24
N TYR A 134 9.71 -2.39 -0.19
CA TYR A 134 10.56 -3.37 -0.85
C TYR A 134 10.02 -3.83 -2.21
N SER A 135 9.18 -3.01 -2.85
CA SER A 135 8.51 -3.38 -4.10
C SER A 135 9.48 -3.69 -5.25
N GLN A 136 10.66 -3.03 -5.31
CA GLN A 136 11.65 -3.29 -6.36
C GLN A 136 12.42 -4.58 -6.10
N ALA A 137 12.80 -4.83 -4.84
CA ALA A 137 13.45 -6.05 -4.42
C ALA A 137 12.52 -7.25 -4.61
N ILE A 138 11.23 -7.10 -4.32
CA ILE A 138 10.24 -8.15 -4.58
C ILE A 138 10.18 -8.45 -6.08
N MET A 139 10.14 -7.43 -6.93
CA MET A 139 10.22 -7.60 -8.39
C MET A 139 11.53 -8.26 -8.84
N GLN A 140 12.66 -7.87 -8.25
CA GLN A 140 13.99 -8.43 -8.54
C GLN A 140 14.06 -9.91 -8.15
N ALA A 141 13.50 -10.30 -7.01
CA ALA A 141 13.46 -11.69 -6.55
C ALA A 141 12.84 -12.60 -7.64
N PHE A 142 11.79 -12.13 -8.30
CA PHE A 142 11.16 -12.87 -9.41
C PHE A 142 12.01 -12.86 -10.67
N MET A 143 12.57 -11.71 -11.05
CA MET A 143 13.38 -11.59 -12.25
C MET A 143 14.67 -12.41 -12.20
N GLN A 144 15.18 -12.72 -11.00
CA GLN A 144 16.43 -13.47 -10.77
C GLN A 144 16.22 -14.97 -10.52
N GLY A 145 15.10 -15.55 -10.99
CA GLY A 145 14.84 -16.99 -10.90
C GLY A 145 13.95 -17.39 -9.72
N GLY A 146 13.32 -16.43 -9.05
CA GLY A 146 12.23 -16.69 -8.12
C GLY A 146 11.03 -17.35 -8.80
N ILE A 147 10.19 -17.98 -8.00
CA ILE A 147 8.99 -18.68 -8.49
C ILE A 147 7.78 -17.80 -8.24
N LEU A 148 6.94 -17.70 -9.28
CA LEU A 148 5.67 -17.02 -9.27
C LEU A 148 4.61 -18.01 -9.76
N ASP A 149 3.79 -18.51 -8.85
CA ASP A 149 2.73 -19.46 -9.19
C ASP A 149 1.37 -18.96 -8.72
N ILE A 150 0.38 -19.02 -9.61
CA ILE A 150 -0.97 -18.55 -9.36
C ILE A 150 -1.92 -19.64 -9.82
N ASN A 151 -2.75 -20.09 -8.89
CA ASN A 151 -3.79 -21.06 -9.15
C ASN A 151 -5.13 -20.46 -8.73
N ILE A 152 -6.13 -20.53 -9.61
CA ILE A 152 -7.52 -20.19 -9.30
C ILE A 152 -8.35 -21.41 -9.66
N TYR A 153 -8.88 -22.05 -8.63
CA TYR A 153 -9.64 -23.29 -8.69
C TYR A 153 -11.10 -23.03 -9.04
N ASP A 154 -11.86 -24.13 -9.19
CA ASP A 154 -13.31 -24.07 -9.29
C ASP A 154 -13.90 -23.29 -8.11
N GLN A 155 -14.94 -22.49 -8.39
CA GLN A 155 -15.54 -21.54 -7.43
C GLN A 155 -14.69 -20.29 -7.10
N LEU A 156 -13.69 -19.95 -7.93
CA LEU A 156 -12.94 -18.69 -7.82
C LEU A 156 -12.08 -18.53 -6.54
N ASN A 157 -11.88 -19.61 -5.79
CA ASN A 157 -10.88 -19.65 -4.73
C ASN A 157 -9.49 -19.83 -5.35
N GLY A 158 -8.49 -19.14 -4.84
CA GLY A 158 -7.15 -19.20 -5.41
C GLY A 158 -6.03 -19.11 -4.40
N THR A 159 -4.84 -19.47 -4.88
CA THR A 159 -3.58 -19.34 -4.17
C THR A 159 -2.58 -18.59 -5.03
N PHE A 160 -1.78 -17.75 -4.38
CA PHE A 160 -0.72 -16.99 -5.00
C PHE A 160 0.57 -17.25 -4.23
N TYR A 161 1.51 -17.92 -4.88
CA TYR A 161 2.78 -18.32 -4.31
C TYR A 161 3.92 -17.46 -4.87
N LEU A 162 4.73 -16.97 -3.96
CA LEU A 162 5.95 -16.22 -4.23
C LEU A 162 7.11 -16.95 -3.57
N SER A 163 8.22 -17.13 -4.29
CA SER A 163 9.49 -17.48 -3.66
C SER A 163 10.66 -16.83 -4.36
N GLY A 164 11.74 -16.65 -3.62
CA GLY A 164 12.99 -16.13 -4.15
C GLY A 164 13.86 -15.56 -3.06
N SER A 165 14.98 -14.98 -3.50
CA SER A 165 15.95 -14.33 -2.63
C SER A 165 16.47 -13.08 -3.32
N VAL A 166 16.85 -12.08 -2.52
CA VAL A 166 17.61 -10.92 -2.98
C VAL A 166 18.74 -10.70 -1.98
N PRO A 167 20.01 -10.73 -2.41
CA PRO A 167 21.14 -10.57 -1.50
C PRO A 167 20.95 -9.37 -0.56
N ASN A 168 21.16 -9.59 0.74
CA ASN A 168 21.04 -8.59 1.81
C ASN A 168 19.62 -8.00 2.01
N ILE A 169 18.62 -8.36 1.22
CA ILE A 169 17.24 -7.86 1.37
C ILE A 169 16.28 -8.99 1.74
N PHE A 170 16.27 -10.06 0.94
CA PHE A 170 15.43 -11.23 1.16
C PHE A 170 16.25 -12.51 1.24
N ASN A 171 16.17 -13.19 2.37
CA ASN A 171 16.63 -14.56 2.49
C ASN A 171 15.80 -15.46 1.55
N ASP A 172 16.40 -16.57 1.10
CA ASP A 172 15.68 -17.57 0.32
C ASP A 172 14.48 -18.07 1.13
N SER A 173 13.30 -17.68 0.69
CA SER A 173 12.06 -17.86 1.42
C SER A 173 10.87 -17.82 0.47
N ASN A 174 9.70 -18.16 1.00
CA ASN A 174 8.48 -18.21 0.23
C ASN A 174 7.28 -17.76 1.06
N VAL A 175 6.20 -17.41 0.36
CA VAL A 175 4.90 -17.13 0.95
C VAL A 175 3.79 -17.60 0.01
N THR A 176 2.73 -18.17 0.59
CA THR A 176 1.51 -18.51 -0.14
C THR A 176 0.33 -17.71 0.39
N PHE A 177 -0.23 -16.86 -0.45
CA PHE A 177 -1.49 -16.19 -0.17
C PHE A 177 -2.68 -17.06 -0.56
N LYS A 178 -3.79 -16.84 0.15
CA LYS A 178 -5.11 -17.41 -0.17
C LYS A 178 -6.09 -16.27 -0.44
N PHE A 179 -6.95 -16.44 -1.44
CA PHE A 179 -7.93 -15.44 -1.81
C PHE A 179 -9.18 -16.04 -2.47
N HIS A 180 -10.20 -15.22 -2.61
CA HIS A 180 -11.40 -15.49 -3.38
C HIS A 180 -11.64 -14.36 -4.40
N VAL A 181 -11.82 -14.69 -5.67
CA VAL A 181 -11.97 -13.69 -6.74
C VAL A 181 -13.41 -13.21 -6.86
N ILE A 182 -13.59 -11.89 -6.86
CA ILE A 182 -14.85 -11.22 -7.23
C ILE A 182 -14.61 -10.43 -8.53
N LEU A 183 -15.41 -10.67 -9.55
CA LEU A 183 -15.25 -10.04 -10.86
C LEU A 183 -16.17 -8.83 -11.06
N ASP A 184 -15.67 -7.79 -11.71
CA ASP A 184 -16.43 -6.64 -12.27
C ASP A 184 -17.44 -5.96 -11.33
N HIS A 185 -17.17 -5.97 -10.02
CA HIS A 185 -18.05 -5.36 -9.02
C HIS A 185 -17.84 -3.84 -8.85
N ARG A 186 -16.66 -3.34 -9.23
CA ARG A 186 -16.16 -2.03 -8.84
C ARG A 186 -16.58 -0.93 -9.81
N LYS A 187 -16.65 0.30 -9.31
CA LYS A 187 -16.96 1.50 -10.11
C LYS A 187 -15.73 2.37 -10.37
N TYR A 188 -15.65 2.95 -11.56
CA TYR A 188 -14.76 4.07 -11.82
C TYR A 188 -15.33 5.35 -11.21
N LEU A 189 -14.49 6.09 -10.50
CA LEU A 189 -14.90 7.32 -9.81
C LEU A 189 -14.93 8.50 -10.80
N ASN A 190 -15.95 8.55 -11.66
CA ASN A 190 -16.24 9.66 -12.56
C ASN A 190 -17.75 9.77 -12.84
N TYR A 191 -18.18 10.82 -13.54
CA TYR A 191 -19.59 11.17 -13.76
C TYR A 191 -20.44 10.07 -14.43
N ASN A 192 -19.83 9.15 -15.19
CA ASN A 192 -20.54 8.12 -15.96
C ASN A 192 -20.20 6.69 -15.56
N ASN A 193 -19.34 6.48 -14.56
CA ASN A 193 -18.72 5.18 -14.28
C ASN A 193 -18.04 4.56 -15.52
N GLU A 194 -17.49 5.40 -16.40
CA GLU A 194 -16.78 4.97 -17.60
C GLU A 194 -15.31 4.68 -17.28
N LYS A 195 -14.67 3.74 -17.97
CA LYS A 195 -13.25 3.43 -17.77
C LYS A 195 -12.38 4.65 -18.14
N PRO A 196 -11.68 5.30 -17.20
CA PRO A 196 -10.81 6.43 -17.50
C PRO A 196 -9.60 5.99 -18.33
N LYS A 197 -8.96 6.96 -18.99
CA LYS A 197 -7.63 6.77 -19.56
C LYS A 197 -6.61 6.63 -18.43
N ASN A 198 -5.53 5.90 -18.70
CA ASN A 198 -4.43 5.82 -17.75
C ASN A 198 -3.82 7.22 -17.53
N MET A 199 -3.51 7.56 -16.29
CA MET A 199 -3.05 8.88 -15.84
C MET A 199 -4.05 10.02 -16.02
N GLU A 200 -5.34 9.74 -16.24
CA GLU A 200 -6.36 10.78 -16.37
C GLU A 200 -6.54 11.57 -15.05
N GLN A 201 -6.76 12.87 -15.19
CA GLN A 201 -7.08 13.77 -14.08
C GLN A 201 -8.53 14.26 -14.22
N ILE A 202 -9.40 13.74 -13.37
CA ILE A 202 -10.83 14.07 -13.35
C ILE A 202 -11.02 15.26 -12.42
N LYS A 203 -11.55 16.36 -12.96
CA LYS A 203 -11.76 17.60 -12.19
C LYS A 203 -13.17 17.62 -11.59
N VAL A 204 -13.25 17.99 -10.32
CA VAL A 204 -14.50 18.17 -9.59
C VAL A 204 -14.45 19.45 -8.78
N THR A 205 -15.49 20.26 -8.88
CA THR A 205 -15.65 21.46 -8.05
C THR A 205 -16.67 21.16 -6.98
N LEU A 206 -16.30 21.38 -5.72
CA LEU A 206 -17.20 21.24 -4.58
C LEU A 206 -17.73 22.62 -4.19
N ASN A 207 -19.05 22.77 -4.17
CA ASN A 207 -19.69 24.08 -4.01
C ASN A 207 -19.93 24.48 -2.54
N GLU A 208 -19.65 23.59 -1.60
CA GLU A 208 -19.70 23.90 -0.17
C GLU A 208 -18.32 24.35 0.33
N THR A 209 -18.28 24.99 1.49
CA THR A 209 -17.03 25.47 2.10
C THR A 209 -16.33 24.34 2.83
N TYR A 210 -15.09 24.04 2.42
CA TYR A 210 -14.23 23.04 3.06
C TYR A 210 -12.91 23.70 3.50
N THR A 211 -12.36 23.25 4.63
CA THR A 211 -11.16 23.86 5.23
C THR A 211 -9.89 23.04 4.99
N GLY A 212 -9.97 21.97 4.18
CA GLY A 212 -8.89 21.00 3.98
C GLY A 212 -8.68 20.05 5.17
N ASN A 213 -9.10 20.45 6.38
CA ASN A 213 -9.02 19.63 7.59
C ASN A 213 -10.18 18.62 7.70
N ASN A 214 -11.27 18.82 6.95
CA ASN A 214 -12.44 17.94 6.92
C ASN A 214 -12.37 16.91 5.77
N LEU A 215 -11.27 16.18 5.69
CA LEU A 215 -10.96 15.28 4.56
C LEU A 215 -12.06 14.24 4.28
N ASN A 216 -12.73 13.71 5.30
CA ASN A 216 -13.80 12.72 5.11
C ASN A 216 -15.05 13.32 4.49
N ASP A 217 -15.40 14.54 4.87
CA ASP A 217 -16.52 15.26 4.27
C ASP A 217 -16.21 15.60 2.81
N ILE A 218 -14.96 16.00 2.52
CA ILE A 218 -14.50 16.26 1.16
C ILE A 218 -14.58 14.98 0.31
N ARG A 219 -14.06 13.84 0.81
CA ARG A 219 -14.15 12.54 0.10
C ARG A 219 -15.58 12.15 -0.20
N TYR A 220 -16.46 12.25 0.81
CA TYR A 220 -17.88 11.99 0.63
C TYR A 220 -18.50 12.90 -0.43
N ALA A 221 -18.20 14.20 -0.40
CA ALA A 221 -18.68 15.18 -1.36
C ALA A 221 -18.19 14.90 -2.79
N VAL A 222 -16.92 14.50 -2.96
CA VAL A 222 -16.37 14.05 -4.25
C VAL A 222 -17.14 12.86 -4.79
N VAL A 223 -17.36 11.83 -3.98
CA VAL A 223 -18.09 10.63 -4.41
C VAL A 223 -19.55 10.97 -4.72
N LYS A 224 -20.20 11.78 -3.88
CA LYS A 224 -21.57 12.25 -4.08
C LYS A 224 -21.70 13.00 -5.42
N GLN A 225 -20.74 13.85 -5.75
CA GLN A 225 -20.74 14.64 -6.97
C GLN A 225 -20.53 13.79 -8.23
N LEU A 226 -19.70 12.74 -8.15
CA LEU A 226 -19.35 11.91 -9.31
C LEU A 226 -20.26 10.70 -9.51
N LEU A 227 -20.69 10.04 -8.43
CA LEU A 227 -21.45 8.78 -8.47
C LEU A 227 -22.83 8.86 -7.81
N GLY A 228 -23.21 10.04 -7.31
CA GLY A 228 -24.51 10.31 -6.72
C GLY A 228 -24.57 10.03 -5.21
N GLN A 229 -25.58 10.64 -4.56
CA GLN A 229 -25.75 10.59 -3.12
C GLN A 229 -25.96 9.17 -2.57
N SER A 230 -26.84 8.37 -3.19
CA SER A 230 -27.11 7.01 -2.70
C SER A 230 -25.85 6.13 -2.65
N PHE A 231 -24.97 6.27 -3.65
CA PHE A 231 -23.71 5.52 -3.68
C PHE A 231 -22.72 6.03 -2.63
N ALA A 232 -22.62 7.36 -2.47
CA ALA A 232 -21.78 7.96 -1.44
C ALA A 232 -22.21 7.57 -0.02
N GLU A 233 -23.52 7.50 0.25
CA GLU A 233 -24.08 7.11 1.55
C GLU A 233 -23.85 5.63 1.86
N GLN A 234 -23.97 4.75 0.85
CA GLN A 234 -23.79 3.30 1.02
C GLN A 234 -22.44 2.92 1.64
N TYR A 235 -21.39 3.69 1.36
CA TYR A 235 -20.02 3.39 1.82
C TYR A 235 -19.41 4.55 2.60
N LYS A 236 -20.24 5.41 3.22
CA LYS A 236 -19.81 6.63 3.91
C LYS A 236 -18.65 6.39 4.89
N ASP A 237 -18.71 5.30 5.66
CA ASP A 237 -17.72 4.98 6.69
C ASP A 237 -16.43 4.36 6.13
N LEU A 238 -16.38 4.07 4.83
CA LEU A 238 -15.24 3.43 4.17
C LEU A 238 -14.42 4.38 3.31
N TRP A 239 -14.92 5.59 3.01
CA TRP A 239 -14.23 6.48 2.08
C TRP A 239 -12.84 6.93 2.56
N TYR A 240 -12.62 7.00 3.87
CA TYR A 240 -11.30 7.29 4.42
C TYR A 240 -10.25 6.28 3.93
N ASP A 241 -10.61 4.99 3.92
CA ASP A 241 -9.73 3.91 3.50
C ASP A 241 -9.72 3.72 1.97
N GLU A 242 -10.82 3.98 1.29
CA GLU A 242 -10.99 3.64 -0.14
C GLU A 242 -10.57 4.78 -1.09
N LEU A 243 -10.53 6.02 -0.60
CA LEU A 243 -10.13 7.21 -1.37
C LEU A 243 -8.96 7.93 -0.67
N LEU A 244 -7.75 7.66 -1.15
CA LEU A 244 -6.51 8.15 -0.55
C LEU A 244 -6.22 9.59 -0.98
N VAL A 245 -5.62 10.36 -0.07
CA VAL A 245 -5.05 11.67 -0.40
C VAL A 245 -3.73 11.43 -1.13
N ASP A 246 -3.68 11.80 -2.41
CA ASP A 246 -2.49 11.65 -3.24
C ASP A 246 -1.60 12.89 -3.19
N LYS A 247 -2.22 14.08 -3.12
CA LYS A 247 -1.53 15.33 -2.79
C LYS A 247 -2.36 16.09 -1.76
N PRO A 248 -1.72 16.62 -0.70
CA PRO A 248 -2.40 17.35 0.35
C PRO A 248 -3.05 18.63 -0.19
N TYR A 249 -3.93 19.21 0.62
CA TYR A 249 -4.60 20.46 0.29
C TYR A 249 -3.60 21.59 -0.01
N ASN A 250 -3.76 22.20 -1.18
CA ASN A 250 -3.04 23.38 -1.61
C ASN A 250 -3.94 24.61 -1.40
N PRO A 251 -3.61 25.50 -0.44
CA PRO A 251 -4.45 26.66 -0.12
C PRO A 251 -4.47 27.72 -1.24
N ASP A 252 -3.40 27.86 -2.03
CA ASP A 252 -3.33 28.84 -3.12
C ASP A 252 -4.29 28.49 -4.27
N LYS A 253 -4.40 27.19 -4.57
CA LYS A 253 -5.29 26.67 -5.61
C LYS A 253 -6.65 26.27 -5.08
N LYS A 254 -6.81 26.20 -3.76
CA LYS A 254 -7.92 25.55 -3.06
C LYS A 254 -8.16 24.12 -3.58
N GLU A 255 -7.10 23.35 -3.80
CA GLU A 255 -7.20 22.04 -4.43
C GLU A 255 -6.68 20.94 -3.51
N ILE A 256 -7.32 19.79 -3.56
CA ILE A 256 -6.79 18.54 -3.01
C ILE A 256 -6.86 17.46 -4.09
N VAL A 257 -5.85 16.59 -4.14
CA VAL A 257 -5.81 15.51 -5.14
C VAL A 257 -6.02 14.19 -4.43
N PHE A 258 -7.03 13.45 -4.88
CA PHE A 258 -7.31 12.11 -4.41
C PHE A 258 -6.98 11.06 -5.47
N ARG A 259 -6.78 9.84 -5.02
CA ARG A 259 -6.80 8.63 -5.86
C ARG A 259 -7.54 7.53 -5.14
N ALA A 260 -8.23 6.69 -5.89
CA ALA A 260 -8.76 5.46 -5.31
C ALA A 260 -7.60 4.58 -4.82
N LYS A 261 -7.84 3.85 -3.73
CA LYS A 261 -6.89 2.90 -3.17
C LYS A 261 -6.63 1.75 -4.16
N PRO A 262 -5.37 1.38 -4.45
CA PRO A 262 -5.04 0.15 -5.18
C PRO A 262 -5.62 -1.06 -4.46
N GLY A 263 -6.19 -2.02 -5.18
CA GLY A 263 -6.91 -3.13 -4.54
C GLY A 263 -8.20 -2.72 -3.80
N SER A 264 -8.74 -1.52 -4.04
CA SER A 264 -10.02 -1.08 -3.50
C SER A 264 -11.12 -2.09 -3.81
N LYS A 265 -12.00 -2.34 -2.82
CA LYS A 265 -13.16 -3.22 -2.98
C LYS A 265 -14.35 -2.54 -3.68
N ILE A 266 -14.33 -1.21 -3.76
CA ILE A 266 -15.44 -0.39 -4.25
C ILE A 266 -15.07 0.26 -5.58
N LEU A 267 -13.87 0.81 -5.69
CA LEU A 267 -13.42 1.66 -6.78
C LEU A 267 -12.43 0.91 -7.68
N ALA A 268 -12.67 1.01 -8.98
CA ALA A 268 -11.89 0.35 -10.00
C ALA A 268 -10.69 1.22 -10.36
N SER A 269 -9.59 1.12 -9.62
CA SER A 269 -8.32 1.79 -9.94
C SER A 269 -7.15 0.88 -9.63
N SER A 270 -6.02 1.16 -10.28
CA SER A 270 -4.76 0.46 -10.05
C SER A 270 -3.69 1.44 -9.59
N ASP A 271 -2.66 0.95 -8.92
CA ASP A 271 -1.44 1.74 -8.73
C ASP A 271 -0.74 1.99 -10.08
N LYS A 272 0.16 2.98 -10.10
CA LYS A 272 0.80 3.43 -11.34
C LYS A 272 1.62 2.33 -12.02
N MET A 273 2.32 1.48 -11.27
CA MET A 273 3.13 0.40 -11.82
C MET A 273 2.26 -0.75 -12.32
N ALA A 274 1.33 -1.24 -11.49
CA ALA A 274 0.42 -2.30 -11.89
C ALA A 274 -0.47 -1.89 -13.08
N SER A 275 -0.81 -0.61 -13.22
CA SER A 275 -1.60 -0.11 -14.36
C SER A 275 -0.99 -0.41 -15.73
N ILE A 276 0.35 -0.43 -15.81
CA ILE A 276 1.09 -0.68 -17.05
C ILE A 276 0.88 -2.12 -17.52
N LEU A 277 0.86 -3.06 -16.58
CA LEU A 277 0.72 -4.50 -16.86
C LEU A 277 -0.76 -4.89 -16.98
N THR A 278 -1.59 -4.47 -16.04
CA THR A 278 -3.00 -4.90 -15.92
C THR A 278 -3.93 -4.19 -16.89
N LYS A 279 -3.52 -3.03 -17.44
CA LYS A 279 -4.39 -2.11 -18.19
C LYS A 279 -5.63 -1.64 -17.40
N GLN A 280 -5.62 -1.83 -16.09
CA GLN A 280 -6.54 -1.17 -15.18
C GLN A 280 -5.99 0.25 -14.94
N PRO A 281 -6.78 1.31 -15.16
CA PRO A 281 -6.25 2.67 -15.12
C PRO A 281 -5.86 3.10 -13.70
N PHE A 282 -4.70 3.71 -13.60
CA PHE A 282 -4.39 4.68 -12.56
C PHE A 282 -4.99 6.03 -12.97
N TYR A 283 -5.73 6.70 -12.09
CA TYR A 283 -6.28 8.03 -12.36
C TYR A 283 -6.41 8.82 -11.06
N GLN A 284 -6.50 10.14 -11.18
CA GLN A 284 -6.56 11.07 -10.06
C GLN A 284 -7.83 11.91 -10.12
N ILE A 285 -8.34 12.29 -8.95
CA ILE A 285 -9.42 13.26 -8.81
C ILE A 285 -8.84 14.56 -8.27
N ILE A 286 -9.00 15.65 -9.02
CA ILE A 286 -8.64 17.00 -8.56
C ILE A 286 -9.91 17.65 -8.04
N ALA A 287 -10.00 17.80 -6.72
CA ALA A 287 -11.12 18.46 -6.07
C ALA A 287 -10.77 19.91 -5.75
N THR A 288 -11.45 20.85 -6.41
CA THR A 288 -11.39 22.28 -6.11
C THR A 288 -12.44 22.63 -5.07
N LEU A 289 -12.02 23.21 -3.94
CA LEU A 289 -12.84 23.61 -2.80
C LEU A 289 -13.20 25.10 -2.94
N GLN A 290 -14.44 25.49 -2.61
CA GLN A 290 -14.88 26.90 -2.68
C GLN A 290 -14.71 27.64 -1.35
#